data_AF-A0A1G1XYU4-F1
#
_entry.id   AF-A0A1G1XYU4-F1
#
_cell.length_a   1.000
_cell.length_b   1.000
_cell.length_c   1.000
_cell.angle_alpha   90.00
_cell.angle_beta   90.00
_cell.angle_gamma   90.00
#
_symmetry.space_group_name_H-M   'P 1'
#
loop_
_entity.id
_entity.type
_entity.pdbx_description
1 polymer ?
#
loop_
_entity_poly.entity_id
_entity_poly.type
_entity_poly.pdbx_seq_one_letter_code
_entity_poly.pdbx_strand_id
1 'polypeptide(L)'
;MSLKIFFLLIILGTVFSGFNLVFILANFDPNQISFFTFLLFYLSLFFTLAGLIFLISDWLKKKILKNQLWYQRVRTSIRHAIFFSLILTGWAFLKSQKLLRWWVLILFILILTALEFFFISLQKPKTIYEGKN
;
A
#
# COMPACT_ATOMS: atom_id res chain seq x y z
N MET A 1 16.92 -10.69 8.41
CA MET A 1 16.67 -9.42 9.12
C MET A 1 15.89 -9.69 10.40
N SER A 2 16.25 -9.04 11.51
CA SER A 2 15.40 -9.03 12.72
C SER A 2 14.06 -8.35 12.40
N LEU A 3 12.95 -8.93 12.86
CA LEU A 3 11.61 -8.36 12.73
C LEU A 3 11.57 -6.89 13.17
N LYS A 4 12.30 -6.54 14.22
CA LYS A 4 12.36 -5.17 14.75
C LYS A 4 12.93 -4.19 13.72
N ILE A 5 13.97 -4.60 12.99
CA ILE A 5 14.63 -3.77 11.97
C ILE A 5 13.68 -3.53 10.79
N PHE A 6 12.94 -4.56 10.36
CA PHE A 6 11.97 -4.43 9.27
C PHE A 6 10.89 -3.40 9.57
N PHE A 7 10.27 -3.48 10.76
CA PHE A 7 9.27 -2.49 11.18
C PHE A 7 9.87 -1.09 11.34
N LEU A 8 11.09 -0.99 11.87
CA LEU A 8 11.77 0.29 12.04
C LEU A 8 12.03 0.96 10.68
N LEU A 9 12.48 0.21 9.67
CA LEU A 9 12.66 0.72 8.30
C LEU A 9 11.34 1.23 7.70
N ILE A 10 10.24 0.50 7.89
CA ILE A 10 8.93 0.93 7.40
C ILE A 10 8.49 2.22 8.09
N ILE A 11 8.61 2.30 9.41
CA ILE A 11 8.25 3.49 10.18
C ILE A 11 9.07 4.68 9.72
N LEU A 12 10.40 4.53 9.61
CA LEU A 12 11.28 5.60 9.14
C LEU A 12 10.91 6.05 7.72
N GLY A 13 10.68 5.12 6.80
CA GLY A 13 10.28 5.45 5.43
C GLY A 13 8.92 6.17 5.38
N THR A 14 7.97 5.76 6.21
CA THR A 14 6.65 6.39 6.32
C THR A 14 6.76 7.82 6.88
N VAL A 15 7.55 8.02 7.93
CA VAL A 15 7.77 9.35 8.52
C VAL A 15 8.50 10.26 7.54
N PHE A 16 9.52 9.76 6.85
CA PHE A 16 10.28 10.53 5.87
C PHE A 16 9.42 10.96 4.68
N SER A 17 8.64 10.03 4.11
CA SER A 17 7.70 10.34 3.02
C SER A 17 6.56 11.27 3.48
N GLY A 18 6.07 11.11 4.71
CA GLY A 18 5.07 12.01 5.29
C GLY A 18 5.61 13.43 5.48
N PHE A 19 6.86 13.56 5.94
CA PHE A 19 7.53 14.86 6.05
C PHE A 19 7.69 15.52 4.68
N ASN A 20 8.11 14.75 3.66
CA ASN A 20 8.23 15.24 2.29
C ASN A 20 6.88 15.75 1.75
N LEU A 21 5.79 15.02 2.01
CA LEU A 21 4.44 15.41 1.63
C LEU A 21 4.00 16.73 2.27
N VAL A 22 4.21 16.88 3.59
CA VAL A 22 3.90 18.13 4.31
C VAL A 22 4.76 19.28 3.80
N PHE A 23 6.04 19.03 3.53
CA PHE A 23 6.95 20.02 2.97
C PHE A 23 6.48 20.52 1.60
N ILE A 24 6.06 19.60 0.72
CA ILE A 24 5.55 19.97 -0.61
C ILE A 24 4.27 20.81 -0.48
N LEU A 25 3.32 20.40 0.37
CA LEU A 25 2.06 21.11 0.59
C LEU A 25 2.25 22.51 1.18
N ALA A 26 3.27 22.71 2.02
CA ALA A 26 3.52 23.98 2.70
C ALA A 26 4.33 24.98 1.87
N ASN A 27 5.17 24.51 0.94
CA ASN A 27 6.17 25.36 0.27
C ASN A 27 5.92 25.55 -1.23
N PHE A 28 5.06 24.75 -1.87
CA PHE A 28 4.85 24.84 -3.32
C PHE A 28 3.44 25.34 -3.65
N ASP A 29 3.38 26.40 -4.44
CA ASP A 29 2.13 26.93 -4.96
C ASP A 29 1.53 25.98 -6.02
N PRO A 30 0.24 25.60 -5.89
CA PRO A 30 -0.42 24.65 -6.80
C PRO A 30 -0.50 25.13 -8.25
N ASN A 31 -0.32 26.42 -8.51
CA ASN A 31 -0.44 27.02 -9.84
C ASN A 31 0.88 27.09 -10.63
N GLN A 32 2.03 26.78 -10.00
CA GLN A 32 3.35 26.81 -10.64
C GLN A 32 4.15 25.52 -10.40
N ILE A 33 3.47 24.39 -10.24
CA ILE A 33 4.11 23.10 -9.95
C ILE A 33 4.85 22.56 -11.18
N SER A 34 6.15 22.28 -11.02
CA SER A 34 6.92 21.53 -12.01
C SER A 34 6.52 20.05 -12.02
N PHE A 35 6.69 19.39 -13.16
CA PHE A 35 6.40 17.95 -13.30
C PHE A 35 7.13 17.10 -12.24
N PHE A 36 8.37 17.46 -11.88
CA PHE A 36 9.14 16.75 -10.86
C PHE A 36 8.49 16.87 -9.48
N THR A 37 8.08 18.07 -9.08
CA THR A 37 7.41 18.30 -7.78
C THR A 37 6.08 17.54 -7.73
N PHE A 38 5.34 17.51 -8.85
CA PHE A 38 4.12 16.72 -8.97
C PHE A 38 4.40 15.22 -8.75
N LEU A 39 5.37 14.64 -9.47
CA LEU A 39 5.73 13.23 -9.31
C LEU A 39 6.18 12.89 -7.88
N LEU A 40 6.99 13.75 -7.27
CA LEU A 40 7.48 13.59 -5.89
C LEU A 40 6.34 13.61 -4.87
N PHE A 41 5.32 14.44 -5.10
CA PHE A 41 4.12 14.49 -4.28
C PHE A 41 3.37 13.16 -4.30
N TYR A 42 3.07 12.61 -5.49
CA TYR A 42 2.34 11.34 -5.59
C TYR A 42 3.12 10.14 -5.07
N LEU A 43 4.44 10.11 -5.27
CA LEU A 43 5.32 9.10 -4.67
C LEU A 43 5.28 9.19 -3.14
N SER A 44 5.45 10.38 -2.58
CA SER A 44 5.43 10.59 -1.13
C SER A 44 4.07 10.24 -0.53
N LEU A 45 2.97 10.58 -1.21
CA LEU A 45 1.62 10.20 -0.83
C LEU A 45 1.45 8.68 -0.85
N PHE A 46 1.88 8.01 -1.92
CA PHE A 46 1.84 6.56 -2.03
C PHE A 46 2.60 5.86 -0.90
N PHE A 47 3.85 6.26 -0.65
CA PHE A 47 4.67 5.65 0.40
C PHE A 47 4.10 5.89 1.80
N THR A 48 3.59 7.10 2.07
CA THR A 48 2.96 7.43 3.35
C THR A 48 1.74 6.56 3.60
N LEU A 49 0.84 6.45 2.62
CA LEU A 49 -0.35 5.62 2.72
C LEU A 49 0.01 4.13 2.84
N ALA A 50 0.99 3.64 2.06
CA ALA A 50 1.41 2.24 2.11
C ALA A 50 1.98 1.87 3.48
N GLY A 51 2.78 2.76 4.07
CA GLY A 51 3.29 2.61 5.42
C GLY A 51 2.17 2.55 6.47
N LEU A 52 1.25 3.50 6.44
CA LEU A 52 0.12 3.57 7.39
C LEU A 52 -0.80 2.35 7.28
N ILE A 53 -1.20 1.97 6.06
CA ILE A 53 -2.09 0.82 5.84
C ILE A 53 -1.38 -0.48 6.23
N PHE A 54 -0.08 -0.61 5.96
CA PHE A 54 0.69 -1.77 6.40
C PHE A 54 0.69 -1.89 7.94
N LEU A 55 0.99 -0.79 8.65
CA LEU A 55 1.01 -0.75 10.11
C LEU A 55 -0.37 -1.11 10.69
N ILE A 56 -1.44 -0.55 10.13
CA ILE A 56 -2.82 -0.83 10.54
C ILE A 56 -3.19 -2.29 10.27
N SER A 57 -2.87 -2.81 9.08
CA SER A 57 -3.20 -4.18 8.68
C SER A 57 -2.47 -5.21 9.53
N ASP A 58 -1.19 -4.97 9.83
CA ASP A 58 -0.42 -5.84 10.72
C ASP A 58 -0.93 -5.78 12.15
N TRP A 59 -1.23 -4.58 12.67
CA TRP A 59 -1.78 -4.42 14.03
C TRP A 59 -3.13 -5.11 14.19
N LEU A 60 -4.03 -4.95 13.21
CA LEU A 60 -5.34 -5.59 13.20
C LEU A 60 -5.21 -7.13 13.17
N LYS A 61 -4.36 -7.66 12.27
CA LYS A 61 -4.13 -9.11 12.17
C LYS A 61 -3.41 -9.69 13.39
N LYS A 62 -2.55 -8.91 14.05
CA LYS A 62 -1.92 -9.30 15.32
C LYS A 62 -2.95 -9.49 16.44
N LYS A 63 -4.00 -8.65 16.45
CA LYS A 63 -5.08 -8.73 17.45
C LYS A 63 -6.05 -9.88 17.16
N ILE A 64 -6.37 -10.12 15.89
CA ILE A 64 -7.38 -11.11 15.47
C ILE A 64 -6.80 -12.52 15.29
N LEU A 65 -5.62 -12.66 14.67
CA LEU A 65 -5.03 -13.96 14.31
C LEU A 65 -3.74 -14.24 15.11
N LYS A 66 -3.91 -14.55 16.39
CA LYS A 66 -2.79 -14.90 17.31
C LYS A 66 -1.98 -16.12 16.85
N ASN A 67 -2.59 -17.07 16.13
CA ASN A 67 -1.97 -18.36 15.76
C ASN A 67 -1.32 -18.43 14.36
N GLN A 68 -1.31 -17.35 13.57
CA GLN A 68 -0.66 -17.38 12.25
C GLN A 68 0.84 -17.10 12.34
N LEU A 69 1.61 -17.84 11.53
CA LEU A 69 3.05 -17.62 11.32
C LEU A 69 3.30 -16.19 10.88
N TRP A 70 4.22 -15.52 11.57
CA TRP A 70 4.54 -14.09 11.38
C TRP A 70 4.82 -13.74 9.91
N TYR A 71 5.51 -14.62 9.19
CA TYR A 71 5.93 -14.40 7.81
C TYR A 71 4.73 -14.34 6.85
N GLN A 72 3.71 -15.16 7.08
CA GLN A 72 2.48 -15.16 6.26
C GLN A 72 1.62 -13.92 6.53
N ARG A 73 1.55 -13.48 7.79
CA ARG A 73 0.84 -12.25 8.18
C ARG A 73 1.46 -11.01 7.55
N VAL A 74 2.78 -10.85 7.65
CA VAL A 74 3.49 -9.70 7.05
C VAL A 74 3.32 -9.68 5.53
N ARG A 75 3.48 -10.82 4.85
CA ARG A 75 3.34 -10.91 3.39
C ARG A 75 1.92 -10.60 2.89
N THR A 76 0.88 -10.96 3.65
CA THR A 76 -0.49 -10.58 3.31
C THR A 76 -0.76 -9.10 3.60
N SER A 77 -0.26 -8.57 4.71
CA SER A 77 -0.42 -7.14 5.05
C SER A 77 0.29 -6.21 4.07
N ILE A 78 1.49 -6.55 3.60
CA ILE A 78 2.19 -5.76 2.57
C ILE A 78 1.37 -5.70 1.28
N ARG A 79 0.78 -6.82 0.86
CA ARG A 79 -0.05 -6.87 -0.34
C ARG A 79 -1.27 -5.96 -0.21
N HIS A 80 -2.04 -6.08 0.88
CA HIS A 80 -3.19 -5.20 1.09
C HIS A 80 -2.76 -3.73 1.17
N ALA A 81 -1.64 -3.43 1.83
CA ALA A 81 -1.12 -2.06 1.90
C ALA A 81 -0.79 -1.49 0.52
N ILE A 82 -0.12 -2.25 -0.34
CA ILE A 82 0.18 -1.81 -1.71
C ILE A 82 -1.10 -1.60 -2.51
N PHE A 83 -2.05 -2.54 -2.44
CA PHE A 83 -3.31 -2.43 -3.17
C PHE A 83 -4.14 -1.23 -2.72
N PHE A 84 -4.37 -1.08 -1.42
CA PHE A 84 -5.15 0.04 -0.89
C PHE A 84 -4.47 1.39 -1.14
N SER A 85 -3.15 1.47 -1.05
CA SER A 85 -2.43 2.70 -1.38
C SER A 85 -2.49 3.02 -2.85
N LEU A 86 -2.39 2.03 -3.75
CA LEU A 86 -2.62 2.23 -5.17
C LEU A 86 -4.04 2.75 -5.44
N ILE A 87 -5.04 2.18 -4.76
CA ILE A 87 -6.44 2.64 -4.85
C ILE A 87 -6.53 4.11 -4.47
N LEU A 88 -6.02 4.49 -3.30
CA LEU A 88 -6.18 5.84 -2.76
C LEU A 88 -5.35 6.87 -3.54
N THR A 89 -4.10 6.56 -3.89
CA THR A 89 -3.25 7.45 -4.68
C THR A 89 -3.78 7.59 -6.11
N GLY A 90 -4.20 6.49 -6.74
CA GLY A 90 -4.81 6.52 -8.06
C GLY A 90 -6.12 7.30 -8.06
N TRP A 91 -6.96 7.11 -7.04
CA TRP A 91 -8.18 7.88 -6.86
C TRP A 91 -7.91 9.39 -6.72
N ALA A 92 -6.93 9.77 -5.89
CA ALA A 92 -6.51 11.16 -5.74
C ALA A 92 -5.99 11.76 -7.07
N PHE A 93 -5.22 11.00 -7.84
CA PHE A 93 -4.73 11.40 -9.16
C PHE A 93 -5.87 11.60 -10.16
N LEU A 94 -6.81 10.66 -10.25
CA LEU A 94 -7.99 10.78 -11.10
C LEU A 94 -8.87 11.98 -10.72
N LYS A 95 -8.96 12.29 -9.41
CA LYS A 95 -9.66 13.46 -8.88
C LYS A 95 -9.01 14.75 -9.37
N SER A 96 -7.68 14.84 -9.25
CA SER A 96 -6.91 16.00 -9.66
C SER A 96 -7.12 16.35 -11.14
N GLN A 97 -7.21 15.32 -12.00
CA GLN A 97 -7.44 15.50 -13.43
C GLN A 97 -8.91 15.76 -13.82
N LYS A 98 -9.84 15.87 -12.85
CA LYS A 98 -11.30 15.95 -13.08
C LYS A 98 -11.86 14.76 -13.89
N LEU A 99 -11.12 13.65 -13.99
CA LEU A 99 -11.51 12.43 -14.71
C LEU A 99 -12.31 11.47 -13.84
N LEU A 100 -12.45 11.79 -12.55
CA LEU A 100 -13.12 10.98 -11.56
C LEU A 100 -14.64 11.01 -11.77
N ARG A 101 -15.10 10.11 -12.63
CA ARG A 101 -16.52 9.74 -12.76
C ARG A 101 -16.77 8.49 -11.92
N TRP A 102 -17.99 8.35 -11.40
CA TRP A 102 -18.40 7.20 -10.59
C TRP A 102 -18.15 5.85 -11.31
N TRP A 103 -18.32 5.80 -12.63
CA TRP A 103 -18.03 4.63 -13.46
C TRP A 103 -16.53 4.27 -13.48
N VAL A 104 -15.65 5.26 -13.54
CA VAL A 104 -14.19 5.05 -13.54
C VAL A 104 -13.75 4.55 -12.16
N LEU A 105 -14.38 5.05 -11.10
CA LEU A 105 -14.13 4.57 -9.73
C LEU A 105 -14.52 3.10 -9.56
N ILE A 106 -15.68 2.69 -10.07
CA ILE A 106 -16.11 1.28 -10.07
C ILE A 106 -15.15 0.41 -10.87
N LEU A 107 -14.76 0.85 -12.08
CA LEU A 107 -13.83 0.11 -12.95
C LEU A 107 -12.46 -0.07 -12.28
N PHE A 108 -11.97 0.98 -11.61
CA PHE A 108 -10.71 0.97 -10.89
C PHE A 108 -10.72 -0.01 -9.70
N ILE A 109 -11.80 -0.01 -8.91
CA ILE A 109 -11.99 -0.98 -7.82
C ILE A 109 -12.06 -2.40 -8.38
N LEU A 110 -12.78 -2.62 -9.49
CA LEU A 110 -12.92 -3.93 -10.13
C LEU A 110 -11.58 -4.50 -10.59
N ILE A 111 -10.77 -3.69 -11.29
CA ILE A 111 -9.44 -4.10 -11.76
C ILE A 111 -8.53 -4.47 -10.59
N LEU A 112 -8.51 -3.66 -9.53
CA LEU A 112 -7.66 -3.91 -8.37
C LEU A 112 -8.12 -5.14 -7.58
N THR A 113 -9.43 -5.32 -7.44
CA THR A 113 -10.01 -6.53 -6.82
C THR A 113 -9.66 -7.78 -7.63
N ALA A 114 -9.81 -7.73 -8.96
CA ALA A 114 -9.44 -8.83 -9.85
C ALA A 114 -7.95 -9.16 -9.75
N LEU A 115 -7.08 -8.15 -9.65
CA LEU A 115 -5.65 -8.32 -9.44
C LEU A 115 -5.38 -9.03 -8.10
N GLU A 116 -6.04 -8.60 -7.01
CA GLU A 116 -5.90 -9.23 -5.69
C GLU A 116 -6.33 -10.71 -5.73
N PHE A 117 -7.48 -11.00 -6.34
CA PHE A 117 -7.95 -12.38 -6.55
C PHE A 117 -6.99 -13.22 -7.40
N PHE A 118 -6.40 -12.64 -8.44
CA PHE A 118 -5.41 -13.32 -9.27
C PHE A 118 -4.16 -13.72 -8.44
N PHE A 119 -3.66 -12.81 -7.60
CA PHE A 119 -2.55 -13.10 -6.70
C PHE A 119 -2.89 -14.13 -5.61
N ILE A 120 -4.14 -14.19 -5.14
CA ILE A 120 -4.61 -15.22 -4.22
C ILE A 120 -4.67 -16.58 -4.94
N SER A 121 -5.22 -16.61 -6.16
CA SER A 121 -5.33 -17.85 -6.96
C SER A 121 -3.97 -18.46 -7.31
N LEU A 122 -2.94 -17.64 -7.47
CA LEU A 122 -1.57 -18.11 -7.72
C LEU A 122 -0.89 -18.70 -6.48
N GLN A 123 -1.40 -18.41 -5.27
CA GLN A 123 -0.97 -19.09 -4.05
C GLN A 123 -1.65 -20.45 -3.97
N LYS A 124 -1.19 -21.40 -4.80
CA LYS A 124 -1.53 -22.81 -4.65
C LYS A 124 -1.22 -23.26 -3.20
N PRO A 125 -2.10 -24.04 -2.56
CA PRO A 125 -1.76 -24.69 -1.31
C PRO A 125 -0.51 -25.52 -1.53
N LYS A 126 0.50 -25.32 -0.67
CA LYS A 126 1.70 -26.15 -0.64
C LYS A 126 1.21 -27.57 -0.31
N THR A 127 1.01 -28.39 -1.34
CA THR A 127 0.59 -29.78 -1.20
C THR A 127 1.62 -30.48 -0.33
N ILE A 128 1.16 -30.97 0.81
CA ILE A 128 1.91 -31.80 1.74
C ILE A 128 2.14 -33.14 1.03
N TYR A 129 3.19 -33.24 0.23
CA TYR A 129 3.72 -34.52 -0.26
C TYR A 129 5.23 -34.45 -0.14
N GLU A 130 5.75 -34.82 1.01
CA GLU A 130 7.06 -35.46 1.18
C GLU A 130 7.22 -35.80 2.66
N GLY A 131 6.66 -36.96 3.01
CA GLY A 131 6.60 -37.47 4.38
C GLY A 131 5.85 -38.79 4.43
N LYS A 132 6.23 -39.73 3.56
CA LYS A 132 6.05 -41.18 3.67
C LYS A 132 6.54 -41.85 2.38
N ASN A 133 7.79 -42.31 2.42
CA ASN A 133 8.19 -43.67 2.05
C ASN A 133 9.63 -43.88 2.50
#